data_AF-A0A9E4PZL4-F1
#
_entry.id   AF-A0A9E4PZL4-F1
#
_cell.length_a   1.000
_cell.length_b   1.000
_cell.length_c   1.000
_cell.angle_alpha   90.00
_cell.angle_beta   90.00
_cell.angle_gamma   90.00
#
_symmetry.space_group_name_H-M   'P 1'
#
loop_
_entity.id
_entity.type
_entity.pdbx_description
1 polymer ?
#
loop_
_entity_poly.entity_id
_entity_poly.type
_entity_poly.pdbx_seq_one_letter_code
_entity_poly.pdbx_strand_id
1 'polypeptide(L)'
;AVPRDIDPEAARVKNVFLNNVDDLESASQASREKKAEEAEWAEELATDEAQQFRQWCLDLEALPTVIELRNRADQVRALELSKTVRKLNGKLDEEALESLDAMTRAIVNKLLHDPTMFLKERKGAEELRVAREIFRLSEETPKSPD
;
A
#
# COMPACT_ATOMS: atom_id res chain seq x y z
N ALA A 1 3.45 34.29 37.72
CA ALA A 1 4.64 33.42 37.67
C ALA A 1 4.85 32.74 39.03
N VAL A 2 5.94 31.99 39.21
CA VAL A 2 6.43 31.54 40.52
C VAL A 2 7.82 32.18 40.70
N PRO A 3 8.07 33.09 41.66
CA PRO A 3 7.21 33.54 42.76
C PRO A 3 5.97 34.33 42.30
N ARG A 4 4.97 34.47 43.19
CA ARG A 4 3.73 35.21 42.89
C ARG A 4 4.05 36.69 42.65
N ASP A 5 3.58 37.20 41.52
CA ASP A 5 3.76 38.61 41.13
C ASP A 5 2.67 39.54 41.69
N ILE A 6 1.57 38.96 42.21
CA ILE A 6 0.38 39.69 42.66
C ILE A 6 0.07 39.34 44.12
N ASP A 7 -0.14 40.37 44.93
CA ASP A 7 -0.53 40.25 46.34
C ASP A 7 -1.92 39.58 46.46
N PRO A 8 -2.08 38.52 47.28
CA PRO A 8 -3.36 37.86 47.53
C PRO A 8 -4.49 38.81 47.96
N GLU A 9 -4.16 39.93 48.61
CA GLU A 9 -5.13 40.93 49.06
C GLU A 9 -5.84 41.64 47.88
N ALA A 10 -5.28 41.58 46.66
CA ALA A 10 -5.91 42.12 45.45
C ALA A 10 -7.27 41.44 45.14
N ALA A 11 -7.49 40.20 45.60
CA ALA A 11 -8.76 39.49 45.46
C ALA A 11 -9.92 40.11 46.26
N ARG A 12 -9.64 41.04 47.20
CA ARG A 12 -10.66 41.75 47.99
C ARG A 12 -11.22 42.98 47.27
N VAL A 13 -10.61 43.40 46.17
CA VAL A 13 -11.09 44.54 45.37
C VAL A 13 -12.32 44.10 44.57
N LYS A 14 -13.38 44.90 44.64
CA LYS A 14 -14.63 44.62 43.93
C LYS A 14 -14.37 44.53 42.42
N ASN A 15 -14.84 43.45 41.79
CA ASN A 15 -14.61 43.08 40.37
C ASN A 15 -13.19 42.59 40.02
N VAL A 16 -12.36 42.19 41.00
CA VAL A 16 -11.07 41.53 40.74
C VAL A 16 -11.18 40.04 41.00
N PHE A 17 -10.82 39.22 40.00
CA PHE A 17 -10.74 37.77 40.11
C PHE A 17 -9.28 37.34 40.00
N LEU A 18 -8.71 36.87 41.10
CA LEU A 18 -7.34 36.35 41.15
C LEU A 18 -7.39 34.83 40.94
N ASN A 19 -6.86 34.36 39.81
CA ASN A 19 -6.67 32.93 39.55
C ASN A 19 -5.17 32.63 39.68
N ASN A 20 -4.81 31.66 40.51
CA ASN A 20 -3.43 31.24 40.74
C ASN A 20 -3.12 29.92 40.00
N VAL A 21 -1.87 29.44 40.12
CA VAL A 21 -1.42 28.20 39.46
C VAL A 21 -2.19 26.97 39.96
N ASP A 22 -2.58 26.97 41.25
CA ASP A 22 -3.34 25.89 41.88
C ASP A 22 -4.80 25.86 41.37
N ASP A 23 -5.40 27.02 41.07
CA ASP A 23 -6.74 27.12 40.46
C ASP A 23 -6.76 26.59 39.01
N LEU A 24 -5.65 26.77 38.28
CA LEU A 24 -5.45 26.18 36.95
C LEU A 24 -5.20 24.67 37.01
N GLU A 25 -4.68 24.15 38.12
CA GLU A 25 -4.46 22.71 38.32
C GLU A 25 -5.78 21.93 38.42
N SER A 26 -6.80 22.52 39.05
CA SER A 26 -8.15 21.95 39.11
C SER A 26 -8.83 21.89 37.73
N ALA A 27 -8.69 22.93 36.91
CA ALA A 27 -9.13 22.93 35.51
C ALA A 27 -8.28 21.99 34.62
N SER A 28 -7.02 21.76 34.99
CA SER A 28 -6.10 20.83 34.35
C SER A 28 -6.49 19.36 34.61
N GLN A 29 -7.05 19.03 35.78
CA GLN A 29 -7.47 17.66 36.10
C GLN A 29 -8.65 17.20 35.24
N ALA A 30 -9.69 18.01 35.08
CA ALA A 30 -10.78 17.74 34.12
C ALA A 30 -10.27 17.71 32.66
N SER A 31 -9.25 18.50 32.34
CA SER A 31 -8.58 18.45 31.04
C SER A 31 -7.70 17.20 30.86
N ARG A 32 -7.23 16.57 31.93
CA ARG A 32 -6.40 15.35 31.89
C ARG A 32 -7.24 14.12 31.57
N GLU A 33 -8.42 13.98 32.18
CA GLU A 33 -9.36 12.89 31.89
C GLU A 33 -9.82 12.97 30.43
N LYS A 34 -10.20 14.17 29.98
CA LYS A 34 -10.55 14.40 28.56
C LYS A 34 -9.39 14.13 27.59
N LYS A 35 -8.16 14.52 27.96
CA LYS A 35 -6.96 14.19 27.17
C LYS A 35 -6.65 12.69 27.15
N ALA A 36 -6.99 11.96 28.22
CA ALA A 36 -6.79 10.51 28.27
C ALA A 36 -7.79 9.80 27.34
N GLU A 37 -9.06 10.19 27.35
CA GLU A 37 -10.07 9.68 26.41
C GLU A 37 -9.72 10.03 24.95
N GLU A 38 -9.29 11.26 24.69
CA GLU A 38 -8.83 11.69 23.35
C GLU A 38 -7.57 10.92 22.90
N ALA A 39 -6.66 10.59 23.83
CA ALA A 39 -5.47 9.81 23.53
C ALA A 39 -5.80 8.34 23.24
N GLU A 40 -6.70 7.72 24.01
CA GLU A 40 -7.17 6.34 23.77
C GLU A 40 -7.84 6.22 22.40
N TRP A 41 -8.72 7.16 22.06
CA TRP A 41 -9.33 7.22 20.74
C TRP A 41 -8.30 7.40 19.61
N ALA A 42 -7.28 8.25 19.82
CA ALA A 42 -6.21 8.45 18.86
C ALA A 42 -5.34 7.20 18.67
N GLU A 43 -5.09 6.43 19.74
CA GLU A 43 -4.37 5.15 19.68
C GLU A 43 -5.16 4.07 18.93
N GLU A 44 -6.48 4.00 19.14
CA GLU A 44 -7.36 3.09 18.42
C GLU A 44 -7.36 3.40 16.92
N LEU A 45 -7.55 4.69 16.57
CA LEU A 45 -7.50 5.14 15.18
C LEU A 45 -6.15 4.87 14.52
N ALA A 46 -5.04 5.14 15.22
CA ALA A 46 -3.70 4.86 14.72
C ALA A 46 -3.47 3.36 14.49
N THR A 47 -4.05 2.51 15.33
CA THR A 47 -3.94 1.05 15.20
C THR A 47 -4.69 0.55 13.97
N ASP A 48 -5.91 1.04 13.73
CA ASP A 48 -6.71 0.72 12.56
C ASP A 48 -6.03 1.17 11.26
N GLU A 49 -5.52 2.39 11.23
CA GLU A 49 -4.77 2.91 10.08
C GLU A 49 -3.47 2.13 9.84
N ALA A 50 -2.75 1.75 10.89
CA ALA A 50 -1.56 0.91 10.77
C ALA A 50 -1.90 -0.49 10.22
N GLN A 51 -3.08 -1.04 10.56
CA GLN A 51 -3.55 -2.30 9.99
C GLN A 51 -3.92 -2.17 8.52
N GLN A 52 -4.62 -1.11 8.14
CA GLN A 52 -4.94 -0.80 6.74
C GLN A 52 -3.67 -0.59 5.90
N PHE A 53 -2.70 0.15 6.43
CA PHE A 53 -1.40 0.37 5.78
C PHE A 53 -0.62 -0.94 5.62
N ARG A 54 -0.56 -1.79 6.66
CA ARG A 54 0.05 -3.13 6.56
C ARG A 54 -0.63 -3.97 5.48
N GLN A 55 -1.96 -3.96 5.43
CA GLN A 55 -2.69 -4.67 4.39
C GLN A 55 -2.32 -4.12 3.00
N TRP A 56 -2.30 -2.80 2.84
CA TRP A 56 -1.88 -2.15 1.60
C TRP A 56 -0.43 -2.50 1.20
N CYS A 57 0.52 -2.58 2.15
CA CYS A 57 1.88 -3.04 1.85
C CYS A 57 1.91 -4.49 1.37
N LEU A 58 1.16 -5.40 2.01
CA LEU A 58 1.03 -6.78 1.56
C LEU A 58 0.43 -6.87 0.14
N ASP A 59 -0.46 -5.94 -0.22
CA ASP A 59 -1.00 -5.83 -1.58
C ASP A 59 0.08 -5.52 -2.62
N LEU A 60 1.15 -4.83 -2.24
CA LEU A 60 2.27 -4.52 -3.11
C LEU A 60 3.26 -5.68 -3.28
N GLU A 61 3.31 -6.64 -2.34
CA GLU A 61 4.27 -7.76 -2.39
C GLU A 61 4.05 -8.71 -3.59
N ALA A 62 2.80 -8.84 -4.03
CA ALA A 62 2.46 -9.65 -5.21
C ALA A 62 2.83 -8.97 -6.55
N LEU A 63 3.00 -7.64 -6.57
CA LEU A 63 3.23 -6.87 -7.80
C LEU A 63 4.50 -7.30 -8.54
N PRO A 64 5.68 -7.40 -7.88
CA PRO A 64 6.87 -8.03 -8.46
C PRO A 64 6.62 -9.32 -9.24
N THR A 65 5.97 -10.27 -8.58
CA THR A 65 5.71 -11.61 -9.13
C THR A 65 4.77 -11.52 -10.33
N VAL A 66 3.73 -10.69 -10.25
CA VAL A 66 2.78 -10.46 -11.35
C VAL A 66 3.46 -9.82 -12.57
N ILE A 67 4.33 -8.82 -12.35
CA ILE A 67 5.08 -8.15 -13.41
C ILE A 67 5.99 -9.16 -14.11
N GLU A 68 6.75 -9.93 -13.33
CA GLU A 68 7.67 -10.92 -13.88
C GLU A 68 6.95 -12.03 -14.65
N LEU A 69 5.83 -12.54 -14.13
CA LEU A 69 4.98 -13.51 -14.80
C LEU A 69 4.53 -13.01 -16.18
N ARG A 70 4.01 -11.78 -16.24
CA ARG A 70 3.53 -11.16 -17.48
C ARG A 70 4.66 -10.94 -18.47
N ASN A 71 5.81 -10.46 -18.01
CA ASN A 71 6.99 -10.26 -18.85
C ASN A 71 7.48 -11.58 -19.46
N ARG A 72 7.57 -12.64 -18.64
CA ARG A 72 7.98 -13.96 -19.12
C ARG A 72 7.02 -14.51 -20.17
N ALA A 73 5.71 -14.38 -19.96
CA ALA A 73 4.72 -14.84 -20.93
C ALA A 73 4.79 -14.04 -22.24
N ASP A 74 5.00 -12.72 -22.17
CA ASP A 74 5.20 -11.86 -23.33
C ASP A 74 6.45 -12.26 -24.13
N GLN A 75 7.56 -12.57 -23.45
CA GLN A 75 8.80 -13.06 -24.07
C GLN A 75 8.57 -14.37 -24.82
N VAL A 76 7.88 -15.34 -24.20
CA VAL A 76 7.55 -16.62 -24.85
C VAL A 76 6.67 -16.39 -26.07
N ARG A 77 5.63 -15.54 -25.96
CA ARG A 77 4.75 -15.18 -27.07
C ARG A 77 5.54 -14.56 -28.23
N ALA A 78 6.35 -13.54 -27.95
CA ALA A 78 7.14 -12.84 -28.96
C ALA A 78 8.14 -13.78 -29.67
N LEU A 79 8.76 -14.70 -28.92
CA LEU A 79 9.65 -15.71 -29.47
C LEU A 79 8.91 -16.65 -30.43
N GLU A 80 7.75 -17.18 -30.05
CA GLU A 80 6.99 -18.09 -30.91
C GLU A 80 6.35 -17.38 -32.11
N LEU A 81 5.90 -16.14 -31.91
CA LEU A 81 5.40 -15.29 -32.99
C LEU A 81 6.50 -15.02 -34.02
N SER A 82 7.69 -14.58 -33.59
CA SER A 82 8.82 -14.32 -34.49
C SER A 82 9.28 -15.56 -35.25
N LYS A 83 9.33 -16.73 -34.60
CA LYS A 83 9.60 -18.02 -35.27
C LYS A 83 8.57 -18.32 -36.34
N THR A 84 7.30 -18.09 -36.05
CA THR A 84 6.19 -18.35 -36.98
C THR A 84 6.23 -17.40 -38.17
N VAL A 85 6.37 -16.10 -37.92
CA VAL A 85 6.51 -15.08 -38.97
C VAL A 85 7.71 -15.38 -39.89
N ARG A 86 8.86 -15.75 -39.31
CA ARG A 86 10.04 -16.16 -40.09
C ARG A 86 9.78 -17.37 -40.98
N LYS A 87 9.05 -18.39 -40.48
CA LYS A 87 8.67 -19.57 -41.26
C LYS A 87 7.69 -19.25 -42.39
N LEU A 88 6.83 -18.25 -42.19
CA LEU A 88 5.88 -17.79 -43.21
C LEU A 88 6.56 -16.99 -44.32
N ASN A 89 7.79 -16.48 -44.10
CA ASN A 89 8.67 -15.94 -45.14
C ASN A 89 7.98 -14.89 -46.05
N GLY A 90 7.33 -13.89 -45.45
CA GLY A 90 6.68 -12.79 -46.17
C GLY A 90 5.35 -13.14 -46.85
N LYS A 91 4.75 -14.30 -46.53
CA LYS A 91 3.43 -14.70 -47.04
C LYS A 91 2.24 -13.96 -46.41
N LEU A 92 2.50 -13.17 -45.37
CA LEU A 92 1.49 -12.35 -44.70
C LEU A 92 1.76 -10.89 -45.04
N ASP A 93 0.69 -10.13 -45.28
CA ASP A 93 0.73 -8.68 -45.30
C ASP A 93 0.75 -8.10 -43.87
N GLU A 94 0.91 -6.78 -43.77
CA GLU A 94 1.02 -6.09 -42.49
C GLU A 94 -0.25 -6.25 -41.63
N GLU A 95 -1.43 -6.17 -42.25
CA GLU A 95 -2.71 -6.33 -41.54
C GLU A 95 -2.86 -7.73 -40.93
N ALA A 96 -2.47 -8.77 -41.65
CA ALA A 96 -2.46 -10.13 -41.13
C ALA A 96 -1.41 -10.33 -40.02
N LEU A 97 -0.25 -9.66 -40.11
CA LEU A 97 0.77 -9.68 -39.06
C LEU A 97 0.28 -9.01 -37.78
N GLU A 98 -0.34 -7.84 -37.88
CA GLU A 98 -0.95 -7.13 -36.75
C GLU A 98 -2.08 -7.95 -36.12
N SER A 99 -2.95 -8.54 -36.94
CA SER A 99 -4.03 -9.41 -36.48
C SER A 99 -3.50 -10.64 -35.74
N LEU A 100 -2.41 -11.23 -36.22
CA LEU A 100 -1.74 -12.36 -35.59
C LEU A 100 -1.09 -11.95 -34.25
N ASP A 101 -0.40 -10.81 -34.18
CA ASP A 101 0.13 -10.28 -32.91
C ASP A 101 -1.02 -10.05 -31.92
N ALA A 102 -2.06 -9.32 -32.31
CA ALA A 102 -3.23 -9.03 -31.48
C ALA A 102 -3.91 -10.31 -30.96
N MET A 103 -4.09 -11.33 -31.81
CA MET A 103 -4.63 -12.62 -31.41
C MET A 103 -3.75 -13.30 -30.34
N THR A 104 -2.43 -13.34 -30.56
CA THR A 104 -1.52 -13.97 -29.59
C THR A 104 -1.47 -13.20 -28.26
N ARG A 105 -1.54 -11.86 -28.28
CA ARG A 105 -1.69 -11.02 -27.08
C ARG A 105 -2.98 -11.34 -26.34
N ALA A 106 -4.10 -11.46 -27.05
CA ALA A 106 -5.39 -11.78 -26.45
C ALA A 106 -5.39 -13.14 -25.76
N ILE A 107 -4.74 -14.16 -26.36
CA ILE A 107 -4.59 -15.48 -25.75
C ILE A 107 -3.79 -15.37 -24.45
N VAL A 108 -2.62 -14.73 -24.46
CA VAL A 108 -1.79 -14.55 -23.25
C VAL A 108 -2.55 -13.78 -22.16
N ASN A 109 -3.22 -12.69 -22.52
CA ASN A 109 -4.00 -11.89 -21.57
C ASN A 109 -5.12 -12.70 -20.92
N LYS A 110 -5.84 -13.53 -21.69
CA LYS A 110 -6.90 -14.40 -21.17
C LYS A 110 -6.33 -15.49 -20.24
N LEU A 111 -5.25 -16.15 -20.65
CA LEU A 111 -4.60 -17.19 -19.83
C LEU A 111 -4.03 -16.64 -18.51
N LEU A 112 -3.51 -15.41 -18.52
CA LEU A 112 -2.94 -14.79 -17.33
C LEU A 112 -3.94 -14.02 -16.49
N HIS A 113 -5.20 -13.89 -16.88
CA HIS A 113 -6.20 -13.16 -16.10
C HIS A 113 -6.38 -13.78 -14.71
N ASP A 114 -6.81 -15.03 -14.65
CA ASP A 114 -7.11 -15.70 -13.38
C ASP A 114 -5.86 -15.88 -12.51
N PRO A 115 -4.68 -16.30 -13.04
CA PRO A 115 -3.46 -16.36 -12.24
C PRO A 115 -3.04 -14.97 -11.69
N THR A 116 -3.19 -13.91 -12.49
CA THR A 116 -2.89 -12.55 -12.01
C THR A 116 -3.84 -12.14 -10.87
N MET A 117 -5.14 -12.43 -11.03
CA MET A 117 -6.14 -12.11 -10.00
C MET A 117 -5.89 -12.92 -8.73
N PHE A 118 -5.63 -14.22 -8.86
CA PHE A 118 -5.29 -15.10 -7.74
C PHE A 118 -4.11 -14.56 -6.93
N LEU A 119 -3.03 -14.12 -7.58
CA LEU A 119 -1.85 -13.58 -6.88
C LEU A 119 -2.12 -12.23 -6.22
N LYS A 120 -3.01 -11.40 -6.80
CA LYS A 120 -3.40 -10.13 -6.20
C LYS A 120 -4.31 -10.30 -4.98
N GLU A 121 -5.16 -11.34 -5.00
CA GLU A 121 -6.14 -11.63 -3.94
C GLU A 121 -5.54 -12.46 -2.80
N ARG A 122 -4.67 -13.42 -3.11
CA ARG A 122 -4.06 -14.35 -2.13
C ARG A 122 -2.59 -14.03 -1.99
N LYS A 123 -2.29 -13.25 -0.95
CA LYS A 123 -1.00 -12.60 -0.70
C LYS A 123 -0.13 -13.37 0.31
N GLY A 124 -0.38 -14.67 0.49
CA GLY A 124 0.46 -15.47 1.37
C GLY A 124 1.82 -15.74 0.72
N ALA A 125 2.88 -15.66 1.52
CA ALA A 125 4.25 -15.88 1.06
C ALA A 125 4.42 -17.24 0.38
N GLU A 126 3.66 -18.25 0.80
CA GLU A 126 3.67 -19.58 0.23
C GLU A 126 3.01 -19.63 -1.16
N GLU A 127 1.86 -18.99 -1.34
CA GLU A 127 1.20 -18.88 -2.65
C GLU A 127 2.09 -18.16 -3.67
N LEU A 128 2.75 -17.08 -3.25
CA LEU A 128 3.71 -16.36 -4.10
C LEU A 128 4.92 -17.25 -4.43
N ARG A 129 5.46 -17.99 -3.46
CA ARG A 129 6.57 -18.94 -3.67
C ARG A 129 6.20 -20.03 -4.67
N VAL A 130 5.05 -20.68 -4.47
CA VAL A 130 4.54 -21.73 -5.37
C VAL A 130 4.32 -21.19 -6.78
N ALA A 131 3.75 -19.99 -6.91
CA ALA A 131 3.59 -19.35 -8.22
C ALA A 131 4.92 -19.06 -8.91
N ARG A 132 5.93 -18.54 -8.17
CA ARG A 132 7.28 -18.34 -8.70
C ARG A 132 7.91 -19.66 -9.16
N GLU A 133 7.71 -20.74 -8.43
CA GLU A 133 8.20 -22.08 -8.79
C GLU A 133 7.51 -22.64 -10.05
N ILE A 134 6.17 -22.64 -10.09
CA ILE A 134 5.38 -23.14 -11.23
C ILE A 134 5.75 -22.40 -12.52
N PHE A 135 5.85 -21.08 -12.45
CA PHE A 135 6.14 -20.25 -13.62
C PHE A 135 7.64 -20.05 -13.87
N ARG A 136 8.52 -20.62 -13.02
CA ARG A 136 9.99 -20.45 -13.06
C ARG A 136 10.39 -18.97 -13.15
N LEU A 137 9.85 -18.19 -12.24
CA LEU A 137 10.22 -16.79 -12.02
C LEU A 137 11.49 -16.75 -11.16
N SER A 138 12.28 -15.70 -11.26
CA SER A 138 13.50 -15.49 -10.48
C SER A 138 13.21 -15.49 -8.98
N GLU A 139 14.22 -15.64 -8.13
CA GLU A 139 14.07 -15.51 -6.66
C GLU A 139 14.17 -14.04 -6.20
N GLU A 140 14.57 -13.13 -7.10
CA GLU A 140 14.81 -11.74 -6.75
C GLU A 140 13.51 -10.93 -6.81
N THR A 141 13.04 -10.45 -5.66
CA THR A 141 12.12 -9.31 -5.62
C THR A 141 12.87 -8.10 -6.21
N PRO A 142 12.34 -7.43 -7.26
CA PRO A 142 12.96 -6.25 -7.81
C PRO A 142 13.03 -5.21 -6.69
N LYS A 143 14.24 -4.73 -6.40
CA LYS A 143 14.45 -3.62 -5.46
C LYS A 143 13.54 -2.47 -5.84
N SER A 144 12.79 -1.97 -4.86
CA SER A 144 12.00 -0.75 -5.00
C SER A 144 12.91 0.36 -5.56
N PRO A 145 12.49 1.13 -6.58
CA PRO A 145 13.25 2.27 -7.02
C PRO A 145 13.25 3.31 -5.89
N ASP A 146 14.45 3.83 -5.58
CA ASP A 146 14.69 4.97 -4.69
C ASP A 146 13.94 6.24 -5.13
#